data_AF-A0A9W9LKW3-F1
#
_entry.id   AF-A0A9W9LKW3-F1
#
_cell.length_a   1.000
_cell.length_b   1.000
_cell.length_c   1.000
_cell.angle_alpha   90.00
_cell.angle_beta   90.00
_cell.angle_gamma   90.00
#
_symmetry.space_group_name_H-M   'P 1'
#
loop_
_entity.id
_entity.type
_entity.pdbx_description
1 polymer ?
#
loop_
_entity_poly.entity_id
_entity_poly.type
_entity_poly.pdbx_seq_one_letter_code
_entity_poly.pdbx_strand_id
1 'polypeptide(L)'
;MKEKLDINWKKVPANEITRRNGVEESDHFYDVRAKLLDFESLYYHSFFSPRPGVIISASNEGYDKAANKEMPWKWSKTIGSLWMQACAKDKLPPSALKWILRDTITNGDTRAVLREALVRTKVNMKTLDTIEKTFTRKDEAFYAILGTPNGNGIPWILKEFANHLGGKQ
;
A
#
# COMPACT_ATOMS: atom_id res chain seq x y z
N MET A 1 -24.94 -2.08 0.71
CA MET A 1 -24.48 -2.33 2.11
C MET A 1 -23.34 -1.37 2.41
N LYS A 2 -23.42 -0.55 3.48
CA LYS A 2 -22.26 0.19 3.98
C LYS A 2 -21.47 -0.78 4.87
N GLU A 3 -20.33 -1.26 4.39
CA GLU A 3 -19.43 -2.11 5.19
C GLU A 3 -19.04 -1.35 6.47
N LYS A 4 -19.15 -1.99 7.63
CA LYS A 4 -18.74 -1.39 8.91
C LYS A 4 -17.28 -1.72 9.21
N LEU A 5 -16.46 -0.69 9.31
CA LEU A 5 -15.07 -0.78 9.74
C LEU A 5 -14.97 -0.36 11.21
N ASP A 6 -14.34 -1.20 12.03
CA ASP A 6 -13.80 -0.78 13.32
C ASP A 6 -12.36 -0.29 13.09
N ILE A 7 -12.09 0.98 13.41
CA ILE A 7 -10.84 1.65 13.05
C ILE A 7 -10.18 2.24 14.29
N ASN A 8 -8.99 1.77 14.60
CA ASN A 8 -8.12 2.34 15.62
C ASN A 8 -7.06 3.23 14.96
N TRP A 9 -6.95 4.47 15.42
CA TRP A 9 -5.97 5.45 14.97
C TRP A 9 -4.99 5.76 16.10
N LYS A 10 -3.70 5.53 15.87
CA LYS A 10 -2.63 5.96 16.76
C LYS A 10 -1.68 6.88 16.01
N LYS A 11 -1.48 8.10 16.51
CA LYS A 11 -0.46 9.00 15.99
C LYS A 11 0.90 8.59 16.58
N VAL A 12 1.89 8.39 15.72
CA VAL A 12 3.24 7.97 16.11
C VAL A 12 4.29 8.83 15.39
N PRO A 13 5.42 9.14 16.03
CA PRO A 13 6.49 9.92 15.39
C PRO A 13 7.18 9.12 14.27
N ALA A 14 7.69 9.82 13.25
CA ALA A 14 8.29 9.18 12.07
C ALA A 14 9.52 8.30 12.39
N ASN A 15 10.30 8.69 13.40
CA ASN A 15 11.48 7.97 13.85
C ASN A 15 11.19 6.55 14.36
N GLU A 16 9.95 6.24 14.74
CA GLU A 16 9.51 4.91 15.16
C GLU A 16 9.23 3.96 13.98
N ILE A 17 9.05 4.49 12.76
CA ILE A 17 8.58 3.70 11.61
C ILE A 17 9.63 3.54 10.52
N THR A 18 10.33 4.60 10.09
CA THR A 18 11.39 4.49 9.07
C THR A 18 12.33 5.70 9.01
N ARG A 19 13.60 5.48 8.62
CA ARG A 19 14.58 6.51 8.19
C ARG A 19 14.73 6.59 6.65
N ARG A 20 13.67 6.34 5.86
CA ARG A 20 13.78 6.27 4.38
C ARG A 20 12.66 7.03 3.67
N ASN A 21 13.00 7.58 2.49
CA ASN A 21 12.12 8.19 1.48
C ASN A 21 11.42 9.51 1.87
N GLY A 22 12.19 10.54 2.23
CA GLY A 22 11.70 11.92 2.30
C GLY A 22 10.74 12.22 3.46
N VAL A 23 10.88 11.46 4.55
CA VAL A 23 10.17 11.67 5.81
C VAL A 23 11.13 12.35 6.79
N GLU A 24 10.76 13.52 7.26
CA GLU A 24 11.53 14.31 8.22
C GLU A 24 11.28 13.81 9.65
N GLU A 25 12.21 14.04 10.59
CA GLU A 25 12.02 13.65 12.00
C GLU A 25 10.82 14.35 12.65
N SER A 26 10.46 15.54 12.16
CA SER A 26 9.27 16.28 12.60
C SER A 26 7.94 15.70 12.08
N ASP A 27 7.99 14.77 11.12
CA ASP A 27 6.78 14.16 10.58
C ASP A 27 6.19 13.12 11.53
N HIS A 28 4.92 12.80 11.31
CA HIS A 28 4.22 11.74 12.02
C HIS A 28 3.61 10.75 11.04
N PHE A 29 3.34 9.56 11.53
CA PHE A 29 2.44 8.62 10.90
C PHE A 29 1.19 8.44 11.74
N TYR A 30 0.12 8.07 11.07
CA TYR A 30 -1.00 7.38 11.69
C TYR A 30 -0.77 5.88 11.54
N ASP A 31 -0.50 5.17 12.62
CA ASP A 31 -0.67 3.72 12.73
C ASP A 31 -2.16 3.43 12.79
N VAL A 32 -2.66 2.77 11.74
CA VAL A 32 -4.08 2.50 11.57
C VAL A 32 -4.32 1.02 11.46
N ARG A 33 -5.23 0.55 12.31
CA ARG A 33 -5.69 -0.82 12.37
C ARG A 33 -7.17 -0.83 12.09
N ALA A 34 -7.58 -1.47 11.00
CA ALA A 34 -8.96 -1.54 10.59
C ALA A 34 -9.41 -3.00 10.51
N LYS A 35 -10.52 -3.33 11.16
CA LYS A 35 -11.18 -4.63 11.09
C LYS A 35 -12.52 -4.49 10.37
N LEU A 36 -12.77 -5.35 9.39
CA LEU A 36 -14.09 -5.40 8.75
C LEU A 36 -15.03 -6.21 9.64
N LEU A 37 -16.08 -5.59 10.19
CA LEU A 37 -16.93 -6.26 11.19
C LEU A 37 -17.74 -7.43 10.60
N ASP A 38 -18.07 -7.36 9.32
CA ASP A 38 -18.82 -8.40 8.62
C ASP A 38 -17.94 -9.62 8.27
N PHE A 39 -16.63 -9.55 8.53
CA PHE A 39 -15.68 -10.63 8.26
C PHE A 39 -14.66 -10.73 9.39
N GLU A 40 -14.85 -11.69 10.29
CA GLU A 40 -14.06 -11.82 11.53
C GLU A 40 -12.54 -11.90 11.32
N SER A 41 -12.09 -12.28 10.11
CA SER A 41 -10.69 -12.49 9.75
C SER A 41 -10.06 -11.42 8.86
N LEU A 42 -10.79 -10.36 8.43
CA LEU A 42 -10.20 -9.31 7.58
C LEU A 42 -9.66 -8.17 8.44
N TYR A 43 -8.33 -8.10 8.49
CA TYR A 43 -7.58 -7.07 9.21
C TYR A 43 -6.66 -6.32 8.26
N TYR A 44 -6.62 -4.99 8.43
CA TYR A 44 -5.74 -4.09 7.71
C TYR A 44 -4.89 -3.31 8.70
N HIS A 45 -3.59 -3.29 8.48
CA HIS A 45 -2.62 -2.53 9.22
C HIS A 45 -1.83 -1.69 8.23
N SER A 46 -1.90 -0.38 8.39
CA SER A 46 -1.24 0.56 7.48
C SER A 46 -0.82 1.82 8.21
N PHE A 47 0.26 2.42 7.73
CA PHE A 47 0.76 3.69 8.21
C PHE A 47 0.50 4.76 7.16
N PHE A 48 -0.01 5.91 7.61
CA PHE A 48 -0.30 7.03 6.73
C PHE A 48 0.44 8.27 7.20
N SER A 49 1.17 8.92 6.30
CA SER A 49 1.77 10.23 6.56
C SER A 49 1.40 11.20 5.45
N PRO A 50 0.32 11.99 5.64
CA PRO A 50 -0.19 12.92 4.63
C PRO A 50 0.81 13.96 4.13
N ARG A 51 1.63 14.51 5.02
CA ARG A 51 2.60 15.59 4.72
C ARG A 51 3.73 15.14 3.76
N PRO A 52 4.48 14.07 4.03
CA PRO A 52 5.44 13.53 3.08
C PRO A 52 4.75 12.78 1.91
N GLY A 53 3.46 12.47 2.03
CA GLY A 53 2.68 11.87 0.94
C GLY A 53 2.82 10.35 0.89
N VAL A 54 2.92 9.68 2.04
CA VAL A 54 3.30 8.27 2.11
C VAL A 54 2.16 7.41 2.67
N ILE A 55 1.87 6.31 1.98
CA ILE A 55 1.11 5.17 2.49
C ILE A 55 2.06 4.00 2.63
N ILE A 56 2.12 3.38 3.81
CA ILE A 56 2.80 2.11 4.03
C ILE A 56 1.74 1.07 4.36
N SER A 57 1.49 0.14 3.44
CA SER A 57 0.56 -0.95 3.67
C SER A 57 1.31 -2.15 4.23
N ALA A 58 1.19 -2.34 5.55
CA ALA A 58 2.03 -3.24 6.33
C ALA A 58 1.53 -4.68 6.32
N SER A 59 0.30 -4.91 6.79
CA SER A 59 -0.34 -6.21 6.75
C SER A 59 -1.80 -6.07 6.35
N ASN A 60 -2.18 -6.73 5.26
CA ASN A 60 -3.56 -6.78 4.79
C ASN A 60 -3.99 -8.24 4.76
N GLU A 61 -4.17 -8.85 5.94
CA GLU A 61 -4.45 -10.28 6.06
C GLU A 61 -5.73 -10.71 5.35
N GLY A 62 -6.68 -9.77 5.19
CA GLY A 62 -7.88 -10.03 4.42
C GLY A 62 -7.64 -10.36 2.95
N TYR A 63 -6.43 -10.10 2.47
CA TYR A 63 -5.95 -10.45 1.15
C TYR A 63 -5.16 -11.77 1.13
N ASP A 64 -4.37 -12.04 2.17
CA ASP A 64 -3.49 -13.21 2.24
C ASP A 64 -4.23 -14.50 2.62
N LYS A 65 -5.32 -14.41 3.38
CA LYS A 65 -6.10 -15.57 3.87
C LYS A 65 -7.37 -15.85 3.06
N ALA A 66 -7.77 -14.94 2.19
CA ALA A 66 -9.02 -15.10 1.46
C ALA A 66 -8.79 -15.90 0.17
N ALA A 67 -9.29 -17.13 0.16
CA ALA A 67 -9.37 -17.97 -1.04
C ALA A 67 -10.22 -17.37 -2.18
N ASN A 68 -10.82 -16.18 -1.98
CA ASN A 68 -11.72 -15.52 -2.93
C ASN A 68 -11.02 -14.42 -3.73
N LYS A 69 -11.01 -14.62 -5.05
CA LYS A 69 -10.41 -13.73 -6.08
C LYS A 69 -11.06 -12.33 -6.18
N GLU A 70 -12.15 -12.07 -5.47
CA GLU A 70 -12.85 -10.77 -5.47
C GLU A 70 -12.27 -9.72 -4.49
N MET A 71 -11.30 -10.10 -3.66
CA MET A 71 -10.73 -9.25 -2.61
C MET A 71 -9.79 -8.08 -3.00
N PRO A 72 -9.18 -7.99 -4.21
CA PRO A 72 -8.27 -6.88 -4.56
C PRO A 72 -8.86 -5.47 -4.40
N TRP A 73 -10.16 -5.36 -4.62
CA TRP A 73 -10.93 -4.12 -4.63
C TRP A 73 -11.23 -3.65 -3.22
N LYS A 74 -11.37 -4.57 -2.26
CA LYS A 74 -11.72 -4.24 -0.87
C LYS A 74 -10.54 -3.65 -0.12
N TRP A 75 -9.33 -4.20 -0.29
CA TRP A 75 -8.15 -3.62 0.37
C TRP A 75 -7.85 -2.24 -0.20
N SER A 76 -7.82 -2.10 -1.53
CA SER A 76 -7.52 -0.83 -2.21
C SER A 76 -8.53 0.26 -1.86
N LYS A 77 -9.83 -0.07 -1.87
CA LYS A 77 -10.89 0.85 -1.43
C LYS A 77 -10.76 1.23 0.05
N THR A 78 -10.46 0.26 0.93
CA THR A 78 -10.28 0.51 2.36
C THR A 78 -9.08 1.45 2.59
N ILE A 79 -7.92 1.13 2.02
CA ILE A 79 -6.70 1.93 2.16
C ILE A 79 -6.88 3.33 1.56
N GLY A 80 -7.52 3.46 0.39
CA GLY A 80 -7.80 4.77 -0.20
C GLY A 80 -8.78 5.61 0.63
N SER A 81 -9.79 4.99 1.23
CA SER A 81 -10.69 5.66 2.19
C SER A 81 -9.97 6.13 3.45
N LEU A 82 -9.11 5.27 4.02
CA LEU A 82 -8.30 5.62 5.19
C LEU A 82 -7.29 6.73 4.86
N TRP A 83 -6.71 6.74 3.66
CA TRP A 83 -5.86 7.84 3.20
C TRP A 83 -6.59 9.17 3.20
N MET A 84 -7.80 9.24 2.62
CA MET A 84 -8.61 10.47 2.64
C MET A 84 -8.91 10.94 4.06
N GLN A 85 -9.20 10.02 4.98
CA GLN A 85 -9.40 10.34 6.40
C GLN A 85 -8.13 10.87 7.07
N ALA A 86 -6.97 10.29 6.78
CA ALA A 86 -5.68 10.78 7.27
C ALA A 86 -5.39 12.20 6.76
N CYS A 87 -5.58 12.44 5.46
CA CYS A 87 -5.46 13.76 4.84
C CYS A 87 -6.39 14.79 5.49
N ALA A 88 -7.65 14.42 5.76
CA ALA A 88 -8.60 15.30 6.43
C ALA A 88 -8.15 15.68 7.86
N LYS A 89 -7.57 14.73 8.62
CA LYS A 89 -7.03 14.99 9.97
C LYS A 89 -5.89 16.00 9.95
N ASP A 90 -5.04 15.97 8.92
CA ASP A 90 -3.93 16.91 8.73
C ASP A 90 -4.29 18.15 7.89
N LYS A 91 -5.56 18.29 7.48
CA LYS A 91 -6.05 19.38 6.61
C LYS A 91 -5.27 19.49 5.29
N LEU A 92 -4.87 18.36 4.72
CA LEU A 92 -4.17 18.26 3.44
C LEU A 92 -5.09 17.67 2.37
N PRO A 93 -4.88 18.01 1.09
CA PRO A 93 -5.63 17.39 0.00
C PRO A 93 -5.17 15.93 -0.21
N PRO A 94 -6.07 15.00 -0.61
CA PRO A 94 -5.67 13.62 -0.93
C PRO A 94 -4.61 13.53 -2.05
N SER A 95 -4.53 14.53 -2.93
CA SER A 95 -3.49 14.68 -3.96
C SER A 95 -2.07 14.89 -3.41
N ALA A 96 -1.90 14.98 -2.10
CA ALA A 96 -0.58 14.96 -1.46
C ALA A 96 0.13 13.59 -1.58
N LEU A 97 -0.55 12.55 -2.06
CA LEU A 97 0.00 11.19 -2.20
C LEU A 97 1.15 11.16 -3.22
N LYS A 98 2.31 10.68 -2.78
CA LYS A 98 3.52 10.51 -3.59
C LYS A 98 3.99 9.05 -3.65
N TRP A 99 3.86 8.32 -2.55
CA TRP A 99 4.44 6.98 -2.40
C TRP A 99 3.43 6.00 -1.80
N ILE A 100 3.32 4.83 -2.40
CA ILE A 100 2.64 3.67 -1.82
C ILE A 100 3.69 2.57 -1.65
N LEU A 101 3.94 2.19 -0.39
CA LEU A 101 4.90 1.18 -0.01
C LEU A 101 4.16 -0.06 0.48
N ARG A 102 4.65 -1.24 0.10
CA ARG A 102 4.23 -2.52 0.67
C ARG A 102 5.37 -3.01 1.55
N ASP A 103 5.16 -3.03 2.86
CA ASP A 103 6.21 -3.37 3.83
C ASP A 103 6.45 -4.89 3.89
N THR A 104 5.38 -5.67 3.95
CA THR A 104 5.47 -7.14 3.92
C THR A 104 4.73 -7.71 2.72
N ILE A 105 5.43 -8.55 1.95
CA ILE A 105 4.86 -9.34 0.85
C ILE A 105 4.95 -10.82 1.22
N THR A 106 3.89 -11.35 1.81
CA THR A 106 3.77 -12.74 2.27
C THR A 106 3.26 -13.69 1.16
N ASN A 107 2.38 -13.19 0.29
CA ASN A 107 1.76 -13.95 -0.80
C ASN A 107 2.82 -14.54 -1.76
N GLY A 108 2.77 -15.86 -1.94
CA GLY A 108 3.74 -16.63 -2.74
C GLY A 108 3.79 -16.21 -4.21
N ASP A 109 2.63 -15.95 -4.81
CA ASP A 109 2.54 -15.58 -6.24
C ASP A 109 3.22 -14.25 -6.52
N THR A 110 2.99 -13.24 -5.67
CA THR A 110 3.66 -11.94 -5.79
C THR A 110 5.17 -12.10 -5.66
N ARG A 111 5.63 -12.88 -4.67
CA ARG A 111 7.06 -13.14 -4.48
C ARG A 111 7.66 -13.87 -5.68
N ALA A 112 6.97 -14.83 -6.28
CA ALA A 112 7.43 -15.54 -7.46
C ALA A 112 7.61 -14.60 -8.67
N VAL A 113 6.64 -13.71 -8.93
CA VAL A 113 6.74 -12.72 -10.01
C VAL A 113 7.87 -11.71 -9.75
N LEU A 114 7.99 -11.20 -8.52
CA LEU A 114 9.09 -10.30 -8.16
C LEU A 114 10.45 -10.98 -8.34
N ARG A 115 10.56 -12.25 -7.94
CA ARG A 115 11.76 -13.06 -8.09
C ARG A 115 12.15 -13.17 -9.57
N GLU A 116 11.20 -13.55 -10.42
CA GLU A 116 11.42 -13.69 -11.86
C GLU A 116 11.79 -12.34 -12.51
N ALA A 117 11.11 -11.26 -12.14
CA ALA A 117 11.43 -9.91 -12.59
C ALA A 117 12.87 -9.51 -12.25
N LEU A 118 13.34 -9.83 -11.04
CA LEU A 118 14.71 -9.56 -10.62
C LEU A 118 15.74 -10.44 -11.34
N VAL A 119 15.48 -11.74 -11.50
CA VAL A 119 16.35 -12.66 -12.26
C VAL A 119 16.59 -12.14 -13.68
N ARG A 120 15.53 -11.70 -14.36
CA ARG A 120 15.62 -11.16 -15.74
C ARG A 120 16.47 -9.90 -15.84
N THR A 121 16.64 -9.17 -14.75
CA THR A 121 17.53 -8.00 -14.68
C THR A 121 19.00 -8.35 -14.44
N LYS A 122 19.36 -9.66 -14.46
CA LYS A 122 20.69 -10.22 -14.16
C LYS A 122 21.21 -9.87 -12.76
N VAL A 123 20.30 -9.56 -11.85
CA VAL A 123 20.68 -9.23 -10.47
C VAL A 123 21.03 -10.51 -9.72
N ASN A 124 22.08 -10.45 -8.90
CA ASN A 124 22.51 -11.60 -8.12
C ASN A 124 21.45 -11.98 -7.08
N MET A 125 20.89 -13.16 -7.24
CA MET A 125 19.84 -13.72 -6.39
C MET A 125 20.26 -13.95 -4.94
N LYS A 126 21.57 -13.94 -4.62
CA LYS A 126 22.08 -14.05 -3.25
C LYS A 126 21.89 -12.76 -2.43
N THR A 127 21.44 -11.68 -3.05
CA THR A 127 21.29 -10.35 -2.41
C THR A 127 19.86 -9.80 -2.42
N LEU A 128 18.84 -10.68 -2.51
CA LEU A 128 17.41 -10.30 -2.54
C LEU A 128 17.00 -9.30 -1.45
N ASP A 129 17.62 -9.35 -0.28
CA ASP A 129 17.28 -8.50 0.86
C ASP A 129 17.84 -7.06 0.74
N THR A 130 18.68 -6.76 -0.26
CA THR A 130 19.36 -5.46 -0.41
C THR A 130 19.30 -4.87 -1.83
N ILE A 131 18.49 -5.45 -2.73
CA ILE A 131 18.39 -4.97 -4.10
C ILE A 131 17.42 -3.78 -4.19
N GLU A 132 17.96 -2.64 -4.61
CA GLU A 132 17.16 -1.51 -5.08
C GLU A 132 17.03 -1.57 -6.60
N LYS A 133 15.81 -1.82 -7.10
CA LYS A 133 15.53 -1.86 -8.52
C LYS A 133 14.22 -1.14 -8.83
N THR A 134 14.28 -0.20 -9.77
CA THR A 134 13.11 0.48 -10.30
C THR A 134 12.67 -0.20 -11.59
N PHE A 135 11.38 -0.55 -11.66
CA PHE A 135 10.70 -0.96 -12.88
C PHE A 135 9.77 0.17 -13.32
N THR A 136 9.74 0.44 -14.62
CA THR A 136 8.94 1.50 -15.25
C THR A 136 8.00 0.90 -16.29
N ARG A 137 7.09 1.70 -16.86
CA ARG A 137 6.18 1.26 -17.93
C ARG A 137 6.90 0.70 -19.19
N LYS A 138 8.20 0.90 -19.32
CA LYS A 138 9.03 0.34 -20.40
C LYS A 138 9.44 -1.11 -20.13
N ASP A 139 9.31 -1.58 -18.89
CA ASP A 139 9.71 -2.91 -18.46
C ASP A 139 8.47 -3.82 -18.38
N GLU A 140 8.50 -5.00 -19.00
CA GLU A 140 7.41 -5.98 -18.88
C GLU A 140 7.13 -6.36 -17.41
N ALA A 141 8.19 -6.41 -16.61
CA ALA A 141 8.13 -6.65 -15.18
C ALA A 141 7.23 -5.64 -14.44
N PHE A 142 7.13 -4.40 -14.92
CA PHE A 142 6.25 -3.40 -14.30
C PHE A 142 4.79 -3.84 -14.36
N TYR A 143 4.30 -4.25 -15.53
CA TYR A 143 2.92 -4.72 -15.69
C TYR A 143 2.70 -6.07 -15.01
N ALA A 144 3.70 -6.97 -15.06
CA ALA A 144 3.62 -8.25 -14.37
C ALA A 144 3.45 -8.07 -12.86
N ILE A 145 4.25 -7.19 -12.24
CA ILE A 145 4.16 -6.85 -10.81
C ILE A 145 2.80 -6.20 -10.51
N LEU A 146 2.32 -5.26 -11.34
CA LEU A 146 0.99 -4.67 -11.16
C LEU A 146 -0.15 -5.68 -11.34
N GLY A 147 0.04 -6.76 -12.09
CA GLY A 147 -0.92 -7.85 -12.19
C GLY A 147 -0.97 -8.75 -10.96
N THR A 148 0.04 -8.68 -10.09
CA THR A 148 0.13 -9.55 -8.91
C THR A 148 -0.93 -9.21 -7.88
N PRO A 149 -1.24 -10.17 -7.01
CA PRO A 149 -2.11 -9.97 -5.88
C PRO A 149 -1.81 -8.70 -5.03
N ASN A 150 -0.56 -8.38 -4.70
CA ASN A 150 -0.23 -7.16 -3.94
C ASN A 150 -0.04 -5.91 -4.80
N GLY A 151 0.24 -6.06 -6.09
CA GLY A 151 0.39 -4.94 -7.02
C GLY A 151 -0.92 -4.42 -7.57
N ASN A 152 -1.92 -5.29 -7.77
CA ASN A 152 -3.14 -4.97 -8.51
C ASN A 152 -4.04 -3.93 -7.84
N GLY A 153 -4.00 -3.80 -6.52
CA GLY A 153 -4.82 -2.81 -5.82
C GLY A 153 -4.23 -1.41 -5.89
N ILE A 154 -2.95 -1.24 -6.27
CA ILE A 154 -2.37 0.09 -6.46
C ILE A 154 -3.05 0.83 -7.63
N PRO A 155 -3.16 0.24 -8.84
CA PRO A 155 -3.98 0.82 -9.91
C PRO A 155 -5.43 1.10 -9.50
N TRP A 156 -6.04 0.26 -8.66
CA TRP A 156 -7.38 0.50 -8.12
C TRP A 156 -7.45 1.75 -7.26
N ILE A 157 -6.50 1.96 -6.33
CA ILE A 157 -6.41 3.20 -5.55
C ILE A 157 -6.29 4.40 -6.49
N LEU A 158 -5.37 4.32 -7.45
CA LEU A 158 -5.12 5.43 -8.38
C LEU A 158 -6.34 5.73 -9.26
N LYS A 159 -7.09 4.71 -9.69
CA LYS A 159 -8.27 4.86 -10.54
C LYS A 159 -9.48 5.38 -9.77
N GLU A 160 -9.85 4.73 -8.67
CA GLU A 160 -11.05 5.08 -7.88
C GLU A 160 -10.91 6.45 -7.23
N PHE A 161 -9.69 6.82 -6.84
CA PHE A 161 -9.42 8.11 -6.21
C PHE A 161 -8.79 9.13 -7.16
N ALA A 162 -8.72 8.86 -8.48
CA ALA A 162 -8.05 9.70 -9.48
C ALA A 162 -8.41 11.19 -9.34
N ASN A 163 -9.70 11.50 -9.27
CA ASN A 163 -10.21 12.87 -9.14
C ASN A 163 -9.75 13.56 -7.83
N HIS A 164 -9.63 12.80 -6.75
CA HIS A 164 -9.16 13.29 -5.46
C HIS A 164 -7.64 13.39 -5.38
N LEU A 165 -6.94 12.57 -6.17
CA LEU A 165 -5.49 12.52 -6.28
C LEU A 165 -4.93 13.53 -7.30
N GLY A 166 -5.79 14.34 -7.94
CA GLY A 166 -5.38 15.35 -8.92
C GLY A 166 -5.17 14.82 -10.34
N GLY A 167 -5.61 13.60 -10.63
CA GLY A 167 -5.67 13.06 -11.99
C GLY A 167 -6.76 13.78 -12.80
N LYS A 168 -6.42 14.23 -14.01
CA LYS A 168 -7.42 14.64 -15.00
C LYS A 168 -7.99 13.39 -15.67
N GLN A 169 -9.32 13.31 -15.80
CA GLN A 169 -9.99 12.25 -16.55
C GLN A 169 -9.67 12.33 -18.04
#